data_AF-A0A0X3PPJ5-F1
#
_entry.id   AF-A0A0X3PPJ5-F1
#
_cell.length_a   1.000
_cell.length_b   1.000
_cell.length_c   1.000
_cell.angle_alpha   90.00
_cell.angle_beta   90.00
_cell.angle_gamma   90.00
#
_symmetry.space_group_name_H-M   'P 1'
#
loop_
_entity.id
_entity.type
_entity.pdbx_description
1 polymer ?
#
loop_
_entity_poly.entity_id
_entity_poly.type
_entity_poly.pdbx_seq_one_letter_code
_entity_poly.pdbx_strand_id
1 'polypeptide(L)'
;MLLKNCLLFLARGFAARPRAVKGVAAVTKTRELPVETDANKLVNFCCINYRIGEDPVPLKPDSEYPDWLWSLRTDRVPPPLSEIEPDTYYYWRRMRRLHNRHLNKLAEIDGWHKKQHRDGNSHSQRVYGDLAYAIEKWNYNKSPGGAMSTNSASSKVT
;
A
#
# COMPACT_ATOMS: atom_id res chain seq x y z
N MET A 1 24.12 -28.34 -1.10
CA MET A 1 24.79 -27.08 -0.74
C MET A 1 24.41 -26.01 -1.76
N LEU A 2 23.92 -24.87 -1.26
CA LEU A 2 23.87 -23.55 -1.92
C LEU A 2 22.95 -23.37 -3.15
N LEU A 3 21.63 -23.40 -2.93
CA LEU A 3 20.71 -22.65 -3.78
C LEU A 3 20.62 -21.21 -3.26
N LYS A 4 21.10 -20.31 -4.12
CA LYS A 4 21.31 -18.89 -3.88
C LYS A 4 19.99 -18.23 -3.49
N ASN A 5 20.00 -17.59 -2.32
CA ASN A 5 18.99 -16.65 -1.85
C ASN A 5 18.79 -15.57 -2.92
N CYS A 6 17.79 -15.75 -3.77
CA CYS A 6 17.24 -14.69 -4.60
C CYS A 6 16.54 -13.69 -3.68
N LEU A 7 17.28 -12.69 -3.24
CA LEU A 7 16.76 -11.47 -2.64
C LEU A 7 15.75 -10.86 -3.62
N LEU A 8 14.46 -11.13 -3.39
CA LEU A 8 13.35 -10.42 -4.02
C LEU A 8 13.36 -8.98 -3.51
N PHE A 9 14.23 -8.14 -4.09
CA PHE A 9 14.08 -6.70 -4.06
C PHE A 9 12.83 -6.36 -4.88
N LEU A 10 11.67 -6.32 -4.20
CA LEU A 10 10.45 -5.75 -4.73
C LEU A 10 10.64 -4.23 -4.86
N ALA A 11 11.23 -3.80 -5.97
CA ALA A 11 11.23 -2.42 -6.40
C ALA A 11 9.78 -2.00 -6.65
N ARG A 12 9.22 -1.21 -5.73
CA ARG A 12 7.93 -0.55 -5.92
C ARG A 12 8.06 0.41 -7.10
N GLY A 13 7.55 0.01 -8.27
CA GLY A 13 7.37 0.91 -9.41
C GLY A 13 6.30 1.95 -9.07
N PHE A 14 6.70 3.10 -8.54
CA PHE A 14 5.84 4.27 -8.51
C PHE A 14 5.53 4.68 -9.95
N ALA A 15 4.29 5.08 -10.22
CA ALA A 15 3.90 5.66 -11.51
C ALA A 15 4.89 6.76 -11.90
N ALA A 16 5.50 6.64 -13.08
CA ALA A 16 6.40 7.64 -13.61
C ALA A 16 5.66 8.98 -13.63
N ARG A 17 6.12 9.95 -12.84
CA ARG A 17 5.57 11.31 -12.87
C ARG A 17 5.80 11.87 -14.28
N PRO A 18 4.81 12.57 -14.88
CA PRO A 18 5.02 13.24 -16.15
C PRO A 18 6.25 14.15 -16.02
N ARG A 19 7.15 14.09 -17.02
CA ARG A 19 8.39 14.85 -17.04
C ARG A 19 8.06 16.33 -16.92
N ALA A 20 8.43 16.93 -15.79
CA ALA A 20 8.21 18.34 -15.54
C ALA A 20 8.93 19.18 -16.61
N VAL A 21 8.18 20.12 -17.16
CA VAL A 21 8.65 21.12 -18.12
C VAL A 21 9.74 21.96 -17.46
N LYS A 22 10.76 22.30 -18.27
CA LYS A 22 11.97 23.05 -17.91
C LYS A 22 11.62 24.38 -17.23
N GLY A 23 11.79 24.43 -15.91
CA GLY A 23 11.53 25.63 -15.10
C GLY A 23 11.89 25.40 -13.64
N VAL A 24 13.12 25.78 -13.28
CA VAL A 24 13.60 26.13 -11.92
C VAL A 24 12.91 25.42 -10.74
N ALA A 25 12.95 24.10 -10.70
CA ALA A 25 13.06 23.44 -9.41
C ALA A 25 14.56 23.32 -9.17
N ALA A 26 15.14 24.28 -8.44
CA ALA A 26 16.43 24.06 -7.83
C ALA A 26 16.32 22.75 -7.06
N VAL A 27 16.87 21.69 -7.64
CA VAL A 27 17.12 20.43 -6.94
C VAL A 27 18.19 20.82 -5.94
N THR A 28 17.74 21.34 -4.79
CA THR A 28 18.53 21.44 -3.58
C THR A 28 19.04 20.05 -3.35
N LYS A 29 20.31 19.81 -3.70
CA LYS A 29 20.97 18.53 -3.50
C LYS A 29 20.73 18.14 -2.05
N THR A 30 20.10 16.98 -1.83
CA THR A 30 19.91 16.44 -0.48
C THR A 30 21.27 16.41 0.18
N ARG A 31 21.40 17.04 1.35
CA ARG A 31 22.66 17.10 2.07
C ARG A 31 22.98 15.70 2.60
N GLU A 32 24.00 15.08 2.05
CA GLU A 32 24.57 13.85 2.57
C GLU A 32 25.60 14.23 3.63
N LEU A 33 25.27 13.97 4.90
CA LEU A 33 26.23 14.14 5.99
C LEU A 33 27.12 12.89 6.04
N PRO A 34 28.46 13.04 6.11
CA PRO A 34 29.35 11.91 6.26
C PRO A 34 29.03 11.18 7.57
N VAL A 35 28.97 9.85 7.53
CA VAL A 35 28.73 9.03 8.72
C VAL A 35 30.03 8.91 9.50
N GLU A 36 29.99 9.26 10.79
CA GLU A 36 31.11 9.10 11.72
C GLU A 36 31.46 7.62 11.91
N THR A 37 32.75 7.29 11.95
CA THR A 37 33.25 5.89 12.08
C THR A 37 33.88 5.58 13.44
N ASP A 38 34.13 6.60 14.26
CA ASP A 38 34.77 6.44 15.57
C ASP A 38 33.80 5.86 16.62
N ALA A 39 34.11 4.68 17.15
CA ALA A 39 33.25 3.99 18.13
C ALA A 39 33.00 4.83 19.41
N ASN A 40 34.04 5.47 19.95
CA ASN A 40 33.93 6.28 21.17
C ASN A 40 33.02 7.50 20.98
N LYS A 41 32.95 8.05 19.75
CA LYS A 41 32.05 9.17 19.44
C LYS A 41 30.61 8.67 19.31
N LEU A 42 30.40 7.53 18.66
CA LEU A 42 29.06 6.96 18.45
C LEU A 42 28.36 6.52 19.75
N VAL A 43 29.11 6.09 20.75
CA VAL A 43 28.56 5.68 22.06
C VAL A 43 28.19 6.88 22.93
N ASN A 44 28.96 7.98 22.85
CA ASN A 44 28.80 9.12 23.76
C ASN A 44 27.98 10.27 23.17
N PHE A 45 27.87 10.35 21.84
CA PHE A 45 27.27 11.50 21.15
C PHE A 45 26.25 11.09 20.09
N CYS A 46 25.25 11.94 19.89
CA CYS A 46 24.28 11.88 18.80
C CYS A 46 24.84 12.57 17.55
N CYS A 47 25.26 11.78 16.56
CA CYS A 47 25.88 12.27 15.32
C CYS A 47 24.89 12.69 14.21
N ILE A 48 23.60 12.87 14.52
CA ILE A 48 22.54 13.22 13.54
C ILE A 48 22.29 14.75 13.51
N ASN A 49 23.24 15.56 13.98
CA ASN A 49 23.05 17.02 13.97
C ASN A 49 23.08 17.55 12.53
N TYR A 50 21.98 18.19 12.10
CA TYR A 50 21.82 18.74 10.75
C TYR A 50 22.34 20.18 10.63
N ARG A 51 22.72 20.81 11.74
CA ARG A 51 23.26 22.17 11.78
C ARG A 51 24.76 22.14 11.47
N ILE A 52 25.21 23.00 10.57
CA ILE A 52 26.61 23.03 10.12
C ILE A 52 27.44 23.81 11.14
N GLY A 53 28.50 23.17 11.64
CA GLY A 53 29.47 23.80 12.54
C GLY A 53 29.14 23.67 14.03
N GLU A 54 28.09 22.95 14.39
CA GLU A 54 27.82 22.57 15.78
C GLU A 54 28.41 21.18 16.06
N ASP A 55 29.02 21.04 17.25
CA ASP A 55 29.52 19.77 17.75
C ASP A 55 28.39 18.74 17.92
N PRO A 56 28.70 17.44 17.86
CA PRO A 56 27.71 16.40 18.07
C PRO A 56 27.14 16.48 19.49
N VAL A 57 25.83 16.27 19.63
CA VAL A 57 25.12 16.47 20.91
C VAL A 57 25.44 15.33 21.87
N PRO A 58 25.96 15.58 23.09
CA PRO A 58 26.27 14.51 24.03
C PRO A 58 25.00 13.79 24.50
N LEU A 59 25.08 12.47 24.62
CA LEU A 59 24.02 11.64 25.18
C LEU A 59 23.97 11.83 26.69
N LYS A 60 22.74 11.87 27.21
CA LYS A 60 22.46 12.02 28.64
C LYS A 60 22.46 10.64 29.32
N PRO A 61 22.61 10.57 30.66
CA PRO A 61 22.40 9.32 31.37
C PRO A 61 20.93 8.86 31.29
N ASP A 62 20.70 7.56 31.44
CA ASP A 62 19.38 6.93 31.28
C ASP A 62 18.29 7.55 32.17
N SER A 63 18.65 8.06 33.34
CA SER A 63 17.74 8.71 34.31
C SER A 63 17.14 10.04 33.82
N GLU A 64 17.75 10.70 32.84
CA GLU A 64 17.21 11.95 32.28
C GLU A 64 16.15 11.69 31.20
N TYR A 65 16.11 10.48 30.65
CA TYR A 65 15.14 10.10 29.64
C TYR A 65 13.84 9.62 30.31
N PRO A 66 12.68 9.91 29.72
CA PRO A 66 11.40 9.50 30.30
C PRO A 66 11.21 7.98 30.23
N ASP A 67 10.59 7.40 31.26
CA ASP A 67 10.43 5.94 31.42
C ASP A 67 9.75 5.24 30.24
N TRP A 68 8.84 5.93 29.54
CA TRP A 68 8.12 5.36 28.41
C TRP A 68 9.05 4.98 27.25
N LEU A 69 10.23 5.61 27.14
CA LEU A 69 11.22 5.29 26.11
C LEU A 69 11.65 3.83 26.19
N TRP A 70 11.88 3.35 27.42
CA TRP A 70 12.33 1.98 27.71
C TRP A 70 11.18 0.96 27.66
N SER A 71 9.93 1.43 27.67
CA SER A 71 8.74 0.57 27.47
C SER A 71 8.41 0.31 26.00
N LEU A 72 9.08 0.99 25.05
CA LEU A 72 8.82 0.83 23.63
C LEU A 72 9.28 -0.55 23.13
N ARG A 73 8.42 -1.18 22.33
CA ARG A 73 8.78 -2.43 21.63
C ARG A 73 9.80 -2.15 20.52
N THR A 74 10.95 -2.79 20.59
CA THR A 74 12.03 -2.71 19.60
C THR A 74 11.96 -3.80 18.52
N ASP A 75 11.02 -4.73 18.63
CA ASP A 75 10.85 -5.80 17.66
C ASP A 75 10.47 -5.27 16.28
N ARG A 76 11.19 -5.73 15.25
CA ARG A 76 10.87 -5.43 13.86
C ARG A 76 9.49 -5.97 13.46
N VAL A 77 9.10 -7.11 14.02
CA VAL A 77 7.86 -7.79 13.68
C VAL A 77 6.73 -7.26 14.57
N PRO A 78 5.63 -6.75 13.98
CA PRO A 78 4.45 -6.39 14.76
C PRO A 78 3.81 -7.65 15.35
N PRO A 79 3.21 -7.55 16.54
CA PRO A 79 2.62 -8.70 17.22
C PRO A 79 1.50 -9.30 16.36
N PRO A 80 1.31 -10.63 16.43
CA PRO A 80 0.19 -11.30 15.80
C PRO A 80 -1.14 -10.79 16.35
N LEU A 81 -2.21 -10.93 15.57
CA LEU A 81 -3.52 -10.41 15.95
C LEU A 81 -4.10 -11.08 17.20
N SER A 82 -3.70 -12.32 17.48
CA SER A 82 -4.11 -13.11 18.64
C SER A 82 -3.58 -12.58 19.98
N GLU A 83 -2.49 -11.84 19.97
CA GLU A 83 -1.87 -11.27 21.18
C GLU A 83 -2.36 -9.84 21.48
N ILE A 84 -3.11 -9.24 20.56
CA ILE A 84 -3.55 -7.85 20.68
C ILE A 84 -5.00 -7.85 21.18
N GLU A 85 -5.23 -7.10 22.26
CA GLU A 85 -6.57 -6.90 22.81
C GLU A 85 -7.54 -6.26 21.80
N PRO A 86 -8.73 -6.85 21.56
CA PRO A 86 -9.71 -6.35 20.58
C PRO A 86 -10.20 -4.92 20.82
N ASP A 87 -10.23 -4.48 22.07
CA ASP A 87 -10.78 -3.16 22.43
C ASP A 87 -9.79 -2.01 22.21
N THR A 88 -8.55 -2.32 21.82
CA THR A 88 -7.51 -1.31 21.59
C THR A 88 -7.60 -0.76 20.16
N TYR A 89 -7.45 0.56 19.98
CA TYR A 89 -7.39 1.17 18.63
C TYR A 89 -6.33 0.53 17.71
N TYR A 90 -5.20 0.10 18.28
CA TYR A 90 -4.12 -0.59 17.57
C TYR A 90 -4.59 -1.88 16.88
N TYR A 91 -5.46 -2.65 17.53
CA TYR A 91 -6.05 -3.88 17.00
C TYR A 91 -6.78 -3.61 15.68
N TRP A 92 -7.73 -2.67 15.69
CA TRP A 92 -8.53 -2.33 14.51
C TRP A 92 -7.69 -1.73 13.39
N ARG A 93 -6.67 -0.92 13.72
CA ARG A 93 -5.69 -0.43 12.74
C ARG A 93 -4.92 -1.58 12.09
N ARG A 94 -4.55 -2.60 12.87
CA ARG A 94 -3.85 -3.80 12.38
C ARG A 94 -4.78 -4.65 11.50
N MET A 95 -6.02 -4.87 11.93
CA MET A 95 -7.04 -5.60 11.19
C MET A 95 -7.30 -4.97 9.83
N ARG A 96 -7.52 -3.65 9.76
CA ARG A 96 -7.75 -2.94 8.49
C ARG A 96 -6.59 -3.13 7.50
N ARG A 97 -5.34 -3.09 8.00
CA ARG A 97 -4.16 -3.35 7.15
C ARG A 97 -4.10 -4.79 6.65
N LEU A 98 -4.47 -5.76 7.49
CA LEU A 98 -4.55 -7.17 7.08
C LEU A 98 -5.64 -7.39 6.03
N HIS A 99 -6.81 -6.81 6.24
CA HIS A 99 -7.92 -6.86 5.30
C HIS A 99 -7.54 -6.25 3.94
N ASN A 100 -6.93 -5.06 3.92
CA ASN A 100 -6.47 -4.45 2.67
C ASN A 100 -5.41 -5.31 1.96
N ARG A 101 -4.50 -5.95 2.70
CA ARG A 101 -3.55 -6.90 2.11
C ARG A 101 -4.26 -8.12 1.50
N HIS A 102 -5.26 -8.64 2.18
CA HIS A 102 -6.07 -9.75 1.68
C HIS A 102 -6.82 -9.36 0.40
N LEU A 103 -7.50 -8.21 0.38
CA LEU A 103 -8.17 -7.69 -0.81
C LEU A 103 -7.19 -7.48 -1.97
N ASN A 104 -6.02 -6.91 -1.72
CA ASN A 104 -4.99 -6.74 -2.75
C ASN A 104 -4.52 -8.10 -3.31
N LYS A 105 -4.44 -9.14 -2.46
CA LYS A 105 -4.07 -10.49 -2.90
C LYS A 105 -5.17 -11.14 -3.72
N LEU A 106 -6.44 -10.98 -3.32
CA LEU A 106 -7.58 -11.44 -4.11
C LEU A 106 -7.62 -10.75 -5.47
N ALA A 107 -7.43 -9.43 -5.50
CA ALA A 107 -7.40 -8.66 -6.74
C ALA A 107 -6.22 -9.02 -7.66
N GLU A 108 -5.09 -9.45 -7.09
CA GLU A 108 -3.96 -10.00 -7.84
C GLU A 108 -4.32 -11.35 -8.51
N ILE A 109 -5.01 -12.24 -7.78
CA ILE A 109 -5.44 -13.56 -8.27
C ILE A 109 -6.54 -13.44 -9.33
N ASP A 110 -7.61 -12.70 -9.02
CA ASP A 110 -8.75 -12.44 -9.89
C ASP A 110 -8.36 -11.62 -11.13
N GLY A 111 -7.24 -10.88 -11.04
CA GLY A 111 -6.73 -10.07 -12.15
C GLY A 111 -7.48 -8.75 -12.33
N TRP A 112 -8.24 -8.29 -11.32
CA TRP A 112 -8.99 -7.03 -11.32
C TRP A 112 -8.12 -5.79 -11.59
N HIS A 113 -6.80 -5.90 -11.39
CA HIS A 113 -5.81 -4.87 -11.70
C HIS A 113 -5.19 -4.96 -13.11
N LYS A 114 -5.43 -6.05 -13.86
CA LYS A 114 -4.93 -6.18 -15.23
C LYS A 114 -5.71 -5.21 -16.11
N LYS A 115 -5.01 -4.53 -17.02
CA LYS A 115 -5.62 -3.58 -17.99
C LYS A 115 -6.78 -4.22 -18.77
N GLN A 116 -6.72 -5.53 -18.99
CA GLN A 116 -7.73 -6.32 -19.70
C GLN A 116 -9.04 -6.49 -18.92
N HIS A 117 -9.03 -6.39 -17.59
CA HIS A 117 -10.20 -6.48 -16.70
C HIS A 117 -10.69 -5.10 -16.22
N ARG A 118 -10.11 -4.02 -16.75
CA ARG A 118 -10.58 -2.66 -16.47
C ARG A 118 -11.75 -2.37 -17.41
N ASP A 119 -12.94 -2.78 -17.01
CA ASP A 119 -14.16 -2.50 -17.76
C ASP A 119 -14.31 -0.98 -17.96
N GLY A 120 -14.65 -0.57 -19.18
CA GLY A 120 -14.94 0.83 -19.50
C GLY A 120 -16.27 1.33 -18.92
N ASN A 121 -17.09 0.41 -18.40
CA ASN A 121 -18.39 0.72 -17.83
C ASN A 121 -18.23 1.42 -16.47
N SER A 122 -19.11 2.37 -16.21
CA SER A 122 -19.16 3.07 -14.92
C SER A 122 -19.29 2.06 -13.77
N HIS A 123 -18.64 2.31 -12.63
CA HIS A 123 -18.74 1.40 -11.47
C HIS A 123 -20.21 1.18 -11.04
N SER A 124 -21.08 2.17 -11.22
CA SER A 124 -22.54 2.04 -11.00
C SER A 124 -23.19 1.03 -11.96
N GLN A 125 -22.78 0.99 -13.24
CA GLN A 125 -23.29 0.04 -14.22
C GLN A 125 -22.86 -1.39 -13.93
N ARG A 126 -21.71 -1.60 -13.27
CA ARG A 126 -21.25 -2.93 -12.87
C ARG A 126 -22.01 -3.47 -11.65
N VAL A 127 -22.22 -2.63 -10.64
CA VAL A 127 -22.94 -3.05 -9.42
C VAL A 127 -24.44 -3.23 -9.69
N TYR A 128 -25.05 -2.32 -10.45
CA TYR A 128 -26.50 -2.36 -10.69
C TYR A 128 -26.89 -3.03 -12.02
N GLY A 129 -26.00 -3.10 -13.01
CA GLY A 129 -26.29 -3.73 -14.30
C GLY A 129 -26.31 -5.26 -14.20
N ASP A 130 -25.36 -5.86 -13.49
CA ASP A 130 -25.35 -7.31 -13.26
C ASP A 130 -26.55 -7.74 -12.39
N LEU A 131 -26.94 -6.91 -11.41
CA LEU A 131 -28.12 -7.13 -10.60
C LEU A 131 -29.41 -7.01 -11.41
N ALA A 132 -29.53 -5.98 -12.25
CA ALA A 132 -30.69 -5.81 -13.13
C ALA A 132 -30.82 -6.97 -14.13
N TYR A 133 -29.71 -7.40 -14.73
CA TYR A 133 -29.66 -8.56 -15.63
C TYR A 133 -30.03 -9.87 -14.90
N ALA A 134 -29.50 -10.07 -13.69
CA ALA A 134 -29.83 -11.25 -12.88
C ALA A 134 -31.31 -11.28 -12.48
N ILE A 135 -31.89 -10.13 -12.13
CA ILE A 135 -33.32 -9.99 -11.80
C ILE A 135 -34.18 -10.23 -13.03
N GLU A 136 -33.83 -9.64 -14.18
CA GLU A 136 -34.55 -9.82 -15.44
C GLU A 136 -34.53 -11.28 -15.89
N LYS A 137 -33.36 -11.94 -15.84
CA LYS A 137 -33.19 -13.37 -16.12
C LYS A 137 -34.00 -14.24 -15.16
N TRP A 138 -34.02 -13.90 -13.87
CA TRP A 138 -34.82 -14.62 -12.88
C TRP A 138 -36.32 -14.49 -13.14
N ASN A 139 -36.77 -13.30 -13.55
CA ASN A 139 -38.16 -13.05 -13.93
C ASN A 139 -38.53 -13.75 -15.25
N TYR A 140 -37.62 -13.78 -16.23
CA TYR A 140 -37.82 -14.46 -17.53
C TYR A 140 -38.00 -15.97 -17.35
N ASN A 141 -37.17 -16.60 -16.52
CA ASN A 141 -37.26 -18.03 -16.22
C ASN A 141 -38.53 -18.40 -15.43
N LYS A 142 -39.24 -17.41 -14.90
CA LYS A 142 -40.50 -17.58 -14.17
C LYS A 142 -41.74 -17.51 -15.07
N SER A 143 -41.59 -17.03 -16.31
CA SER A 143 -42.67 -16.93 -17.30
C SER A 143 -42.77 -18.21 -18.13
N PRO A 144 -43.95 -18.86 -18.20
CA PRO A 144 -44.14 -20.08 -18.99
C PRO A 144 -44.32 -19.69 -20.48
N GLY A 145 -43.24 -19.49 -21.22
CA GLY A 145 -43.36 -19.19 -22.66
C GLY A 145 -42.13 -18.66 -23.41
N GLY A 146 -40.90 -18.98 -23.01
CA GLY A 146 -39.69 -18.49 -23.67
C GLY A 146 -39.39 -19.14 -25.03
N ALA A 147 -40.00 -18.66 -26.11
CA ALA A 147 -39.57 -18.92 -27.49
C ALA A 147 -38.61 -17.82 -27.97
N MET A 148 -37.43 -18.22 -28.45
CA MET A 148 -36.38 -17.31 -28.94
C MET A 148 -36.74 -16.81 -30.35
N SER A 149 -37.26 -15.59 -30.46
CA SER A 149 -37.38 -14.87 -31.72
C SER A 149 -36.01 -14.27 -32.09
N THR A 150 -35.28 -14.94 -32.98
CA THR A 150 -34.16 -14.32 -33.68
C THR A 150 -34.73 -13.43 -34.78
N ASN A 151 -34.64 -12.10 -34.64
CA ASN A 151 -34.74 -11.21 -35.79
C ASN A 151 -33.70 -10.08 -35.70
N SER A 152 -32.93 -10.02 -36.78
CA SER A 152 -31.98 -9.01 -37.20
C SER A 152 -32.56 -7.60 -37.24
N ALA A 153 -31.75 -6.57 -36.94
CA ALA A 153 -31.75 -5.33 -37.72
C ALA A 153 -30.46 -4.53 -37.52
N SER A 154 -29.82 -4.27 -38.66
CA SER A 154 -28.75 -3.31 -38.89
C SER A 154 -29.19 -1.88 -38.61
N SER A 155 -28.33 -1.07 -37.98
CA SER A 155 -28.25 0.35 -38.27
C SER A 155 -26.79 0.81 -38.24
N LYS A 156 -26.22 0.94 -39.44
CA LYS A 156 -25.05 1.79 -39.73
C LYS A 156 -25.29 3.18 -39.12
N VAL A 157 -24.30 3.74 -38.46
CA VAL A 157 -24.19 5.19 -38.26
C VAL A 157 -22.83 5.61 -38.81
N THR A 158 -22.94 6.41 -39.87
CA THR A 158 -21.93 7.29 -40.46
C THR A 158 -21.29 8.21 -39.44
#